data_AF-A0AAV5C536-F1
#
_entry.id   AF-A0AAV5C536-F1
#
_cell.length_a   1.000
_cell.length_b   1.000
_cell.length_c   1.000
_cell.angle_alpha   90.00
_cell.angle_beta   90.00
_cell.angle_gamma   90.00
#
_symmetry.space_group_name_H-M   'P 1'
#
loop_
_entity.id
_entity.type
_entity.pdbx_description
1 polymer ?
#
loop_
_entity_poly.entity_id
_entity_poly.type
_entity_poly.pdbx_seq_one_letter_code
_entity_poly.pdbx_strand_id
1 'polypeptide(L)'
;MAGSGEEKNGGVAAVSGGVEDAYGEDRATEDQPITPWAVCVARYTWGVFHFQFNLSWCFNQASFDYTVKIVMPCHFRAFSGHSLLRDPRHNKGLSFTEKERDAHYLRGLLPPVVLSQELQEKRLLQNVRQFEVPLQRYMALMDLQERNERLFYKLLVDHVEELLPVVYTPTVGEACQKYGSIFRRPQGLYISLKEKGRILEVLRNWPEKSIQVIVVTDGERILGLGDLGCQGMGIPVGKLALYSALGGVRPSACLPITIDVGTNNEDLLKDEFYIGLRQKRATGQEYSELLDEFMSAVRQNYGQKVLVQFEDFANHNAFALLEKYREIHLVFNDDIQGTAAVVLAGLIAALKSVGGSLGDHTFLFFGAGEAGTGIAELVALAISRQSKISIDEARNKIWLVDSKGLVVRSREETLQPFKKRYAHEHEPIKDLLGVVQAIRPTALIGSAGVARSFTKEVVEAMSSINKRPIILALSNPTSQSECTAEQAYSWSQGHAIFGSGSPFDPVKYNNKVFVPAQANNAYIFPGLGLGVVISGAIRVTDEMVLAAAEGLAEQAWLVISLAPKIS
;
A
#
# COMPACT_ATOMS: atom_id res chain seq x y z
N MET A 1 -65.89 31.90 -22.36
CA MET A 1 -66.16 32.88 -21.27
C MET A 1 -64.79 33.28 -20.74
N ALA A 2 -64.23 34.41 -21.20
CA ALA A 2 -64.29 35.74 -20.57
C ALA A 2 -63.71 35.71 -19.13
N GLY A 3 -62.73 36.52 -18.70
CA GLY A 3 -62.04 37.72 -19.22
C GLY A 3 -60.74 37.92 -18.41
N SER A 4 -59.71 38.58 -18.96
CA SER A 4 -59.41 40.03 -18.89
C SER A 4 -58.85 40.54 -17.55
N GLY A 5 -57.62 41.07 -17.58
CA GLY A 5 -57.00 41.88 -16.53
C GLY A 5 -55.55 42.28 -16.86
N GLU A 6 -55.37 43.37 -17.62
CA GLU A 6 -54.15 44.20 -17.68
C GLU A 6 -53.95 44.92 -16.32
N GLU A 7 -52.75 45.25 -15.82
CA GLU A 7 -51.88 46.34 -16.27
C GLU A 7 -50.50 46.36 -15.54
N LYS A 8 -49.48 46.77 -16.32
CA LYS A 8 -48.35 47.70 -16.02
C LYS A 8 -47.12 47.29 -15.17
N ASN A 9 -46.05 47.03 -15.93
CA ASN A 9 -44.73 47.71 -15.96
C ASN A 9 -44.01 48.10 -14.64
N GLY A 10 -42.85 47.45 -14.45
CA GLY A 10 -41.69 48.00 -13.76
C GLY A 10 -40.45 47.21 -14.17
N GLY A 11 -39.74 47.67 -15.20
CA GLY A 11 -38.55 46.99 -15.72
C GLY A 11 -37.31 47.21 -14.85
N VAL A 12 -36.52 46.14 -14.70
CA VAL A 12 -35.06 46.21 -14.49
C VAL A 12 -34.44 45.02 -15.23
N ALA A 13 -33.38 45.31 -15.99
CA ALA A 13 -32.72 44.44 -16.94
C ALA A 13 -32.29 43.08 -16.37
N ALA A 14 -32.66 42.00 -17.06
CA ALA A 14 -32.07 40.68 -16.89
C ALA A 14 -30.71 40.62 -17.58
N VAL A 15 -29.64 40.39 -16.83
CA VAL A 15 -28.36 39.94 -17.38
C VAL A 15 -28.40 38.41 -17.42
N SER A 16 -28.57 37.87 -18.61
CA SER A 16 -28.40 36.45 -18.92
C SER A 16 -26.90 36.10 -18.99
N GLY A 17 -26.48 35.03 -18.31
CA GLY A 17 -25.20 34.38 -18.62
C GLY A 17 -24.50 33.76 -17.41
N GLY A 18 -24.89 32.53 -17.06
CA GLY A 18 -24.11 31.64 -16.21
C GLY A 18 -24.20 30.23 -16.80
N VAL A 19 -23.06 29.58 -16.99
CA VAL A 19 -22.94 28.20 -17.48
C VAL A 19 -23.49 27.27 -16.40
N GLU A 20 -24.44 26.40 -16.75
CA GLU A 20 -24.88 25.30 -15.89
C GLU A 20 -23.68 24.39 -15.58
N ASP A 21 -23.34 24.25 -14.29
CA ASP A 21 -22.54 23.12 -13.85
C ASP A 21 -23.45 21.91 -13.60
N ALA A 22 -22.91 20.71 -13.81
CA ALA A 22 -23.64 19.46 -13.73
C ALA A 22 -23.81 18.93 -12.29
N TYR A 23 -23.61 19.77 -11.26
CA TYR A 23 -23.63 19.33 -9.87
C TYR A 23 -24.58 20.09 -8.94
N GLY A 24 -25.39 21.01 -9.45
CA GLY A 24 -26.71 21.33 -8.85
C GLY A 24 -26.69 21.76 -7.37
N GLU A 25 -25.61 22.36 -6.88
CA GLU A 25 -25.52 22.88 -5.52
C GLU A 25 -25.41 24.40 -5.53
N ASP A 26 -26.54 25.07 -5.73
CA ASP A 26 -26.71 26.46 -5.29
C ASP A 26 -28.16 26.71 -4.87
N ARG A 27 -28.41 26.59 -3.57
CA ARG A 27 -29.48 27.33 -2.87
C ARG A 27 -28.94 27.78 -1.52
N ALA A 28 -28.43 29.00 -1.48
CA ALA A 28 -28.24 29.71 -0.22
C ALA A 28 -29.62 30.02 0.38
N THR A 29 -29.94 29.43 1.53
CA THR A 29 -31.06 29.88 2.37
C THR A 29 -30.57 31.01 3.26
N GLU A 30 -31.15 32.21 3.09
CA GLU A 30 -31.04 33.32 4.04
C GLU A 30 -31.64 32.88 5.40
N ASP A 31 -30.83 32.92 6.46
CA ASP A 31 -31.20 33.31 7.83
C ASP A 31 -30.10 32.89 8.82
N GLN A 32 -29.08 33.73 9.02
CA GLN A 32 -28.30 33.75 10.26
C GLN A 32 -27.93 35.19 10.67
N PRO A 33 -28.13 35.58 11.93
CA PRO A 33 -27.87 36.94 12.40
C PRO A 33 -26.36 37.25 12.46
N ILE A 34 -26.00 38.39 11.87
CA ILE A 34 -24.68 38.99 11.86
C ILE A 34 -24.25 39.36 13.30
N THR A 35 -23.03 38.98 13.69
CA THR A 35 -22.28 39.66 14.77
C THR A 35 -21.00 40.29 14.19
N PRO A 36 -20.52 41.42 14.73
CA PRO A 36 -19.70 42.36 13.96
C PRO A 36 -18.23 41.96 13.90
N TRP A 37 -17.67 42.06 12.71
CA TRP A 37 -16.24 42.00 12.42
C TRP A 37 -15.46 43.11 13.15
N ALA A 38 -14.37 42.73 13.81
CA ALA A 38 -13.20 43.60 13.91
C ALA A 38 -12.30 43.30 12.70
N VAL A 39 -12.23 44.26 11.78
CA VAL A 39 -11.23 44.32 10.71
C VAL A 39 -9.89 44.66 11.36
N CYS A 40 -8.85 43.84 11.13
CA CYS A 40 -7.49 44.21 11.51
C CYS A 40 -6.57 44.15 10.27
N VAL A 41 -6.27 45.34 9.74
CA VAL A 41 -5.15 45.56 8.82
C VAL A 41 -3.88 45.60 9.68
N ALA A 42 -3.10 44.53 9.71
CA ALA A 42 -1.84 44.52 10.44
C ALA A 42 -0.73 45.22 9.63
N ARG A 43 -0.37 46.45 10.05
CA ARG A 43 0.97 47.02 9.86
C ARG A 43 1.88 46.46 10.95
N TYR A 44 3.04 45.96 10.56
CA TYR A 44 4.08 45.44 11.47
C TYR A 44 4.81 46.58 12.21
N THR A 45 4.89 46.47 13.53
CA THR A 45 5.97 47.02 14.35
C THR A 45 6.31 46.05 15.47
N TRP A 46 7.60 45.77 15.62
CA TRP A 46 8.19 44.90 16.64
C TRP A 46 7.84 45.36 18.06
N GLY A 47 7.42 44.43 18.92
CA GLY A 47 7.23 44.66 20.36
C GLY A 47 7.25 43.34 21.14
N VAL A 48 8.24 43.21 22.03
CA VAL A 48 8.42 42.09 22.96
C VAL A 48 7.30 42.11 24.00
N PHE A 49 6.55 41.02 24.16
CA PHE A 49 5.55 40.88 25.23
C PHE A 49 6.14 40.14 26.44
N HIS A 50 6.29 40.85 27.55
CA HIS A 50 6.37 40.26 28.89
C HIS A 50 4.95 40.18 29.48
N PHE A 51 4.53 39.00 29.91
CA PHE A 51 3.34 38.82 30.75
C PHE A 51 3.77 38.65 32.21
N GLN A 52 3.29 39.54 33.07
CA GLN A 52 3.43 39.46 34.53
C GLN A 52 2.03 39.19 35.11
N PHE A 53 1.84 38.04 35.75
CA PHE A 53 0.60 37.72 36.48
C PHE A 53 0.80 37.97 37.97
N ASN A 54 -0.12 38.75 38.56
CA ASN A 54 -0.25 38.94 40.01
C ASN A 54 -1.35 37.99 40.51
N LEU A 55 -1.01 37.10 41.45
CA LEU A 55 -1.95 36.20 42.11
C LEU A 55 -2.06 36.58 43.60
N SER A 56 -3.27 36.90 44.05
CA SER A 56 -3.66 36.85 45.46
C SER A 56 -4.73 35.76 45.62
N TRP A 57 -4.55 34.97 46.68
CA TRP A 57 -5.12 33.66 46.93
C TRP A 57 -6.57 33.66 47.45
N CYS A 58 -7.32 32.61 47.12
CA CYS A 58 -8.05 31.85 48.13
C CYS A 58 -8.35 30.42 47.62
N PHE A 59 -7.94 29.42 48.40
CA PHE A 59 -8.03 27.99 48.12
C PHE A 59 -9.47 27.48 48.28
N ASN A 60 -9.94 26.65 47.34
CA ASN A 60 -10.68 25.44 47.68
C ASN A 60 -10.49 24.37 46.59
N GLN A 61 -10.25 23.15 47.05
CA GLN A 61 -9.84 21.98 46.26
C GLN A 61 -10.84 21.62 45.15
N ALA A 62 -10.44 21.86 43.90
CA ALA A 62 -10.94 21.13 42.75
C ALA A 62 -9.77 20.91 41.79
N SER A 63 -9.27 19.68 41.74
CA SER A 63 -8.27 19.25 40.76
C SER A 63 -8.95 19.20 39.39
N PHE A 64 -8.93 20.31 38.65
CA PHE A 64 -9.31 20.31 37.24
C PHE A 64 -8.11 19.82 36.42
N ASP A 65 -8.23 18.62 35.86
CA ASP A 65 -7.32 18.13 34.82
C ASP A 65 -7.57 18.96 33.54
N TYR A 66 -6.83 20.06 33.39
CA TYR A 66 -6.83 20.81 32.15
C TYR A 66 -5.93 20.10 31.12
N THR A 67 -6.55 19.39 30.18
CA THR A 67 -5.84 18.94 28.98
C THR A 67 -5.57 20.17 28.10
N VAL A 68 -4.36 20.72 28.16
CA VAL A 68 -3.93 21.77 27.22
C VAL A 68 -3.82 21.15 25.82
N LYS A 69 -4.84 21.35 24.98
CA LYS A 69 -4.73 21.05 23.55
C LYS A 69 -3.77 22.05 22.91
N ILE A 70 -2.51 21.69 22.80
CA ILE A 70 -1.56 22.40 21.93
C ILE A 70 -1.98 22.14 20.48
N VAL A 71 -2.77 23.05 19.91
CA VAL A 71 -3.13 23.07 18.50
C VAL A 71 -2.04 23.84 17.76
N MET A 72 -1.44 23.26 16.71
CA MET A 72 -0.49 23.98 15.88
C MET A 72 -1.19 25.15 15.17
N PRO A 73 -0.66 26.38 15.25
CA PRO A 73 -1.24 27.52 14.54
C PRO A 73 -1.04 27.37 13.02
N CYS A 74 -2.11 27.01 12.30
CA CYS A 74 -2.12 27.01 10.83
C CYS A 74 -2.45 28.42 10.31
N HIS A 75 -1.52 29.00 9.55
CA HIS A 75 -1.73 30.28 8.88
C HIS A 75 -2.14 30.03 7.42
N PHE A 76 -3.40 30.32 7.07
CA PHE A 76 -3.86 30.27 5.68
C PHE A 76 -3.52 31.59 4.99
N ARG A 77 -2.52 31.56 4.09
CA ARG A 77 -2.20 32.66 3.19
C ARG A 77 -2.47 32.19 1.76
N ALA A 78 -3.10 33.03 0.94
CA ALA A 78 -3.31 32.70 -0.47
C ALA A 78 -1.96 32.38 -1.16
N PHE A 79 -1.84 31.17 -1.71
CA PHE A 79 -0.64 30.76 -2.43
C PHE A 79 -0.51 31.58 -3.72
N SER A 80 0.64 32.23 -3.89
CA SER A 80 0.98 33.05 -5.05
C SER A 80 2.49 33.08 -5.28
N GLY A 81 2.91 33.56 -6.44
CA GLY A 81 4.32 33.69 -6.81
C GLY A 81 5.09 32.39 -6.67
N HIS A 82 6.32 32.48 -6.16
CA HIS A 82 7.16 31.30 -5.94
C HIS A 82 6.61 30.31 -4.92
N SER A 83 5.79 30.74 -3.95
CA SER A 83 5.19 29.81 -2.98
C SER A 83 4.23 28.84 -3.67
N LEU A 84 3.44 29.32 -4.64
CA LEU A 84 2.57 28.48 -5.46
C LEU A 84 3.37 27.54 -6.38
N LEU A 85 4.47 28.02 -6.98
CA LEU A 85 5.32 27.21 -7.86
C LEU A 85 6.12 26.13 -7.11
N ARG A 86 6.36 26.32 -5.81
CA ARG A 86 7.12 25.38 -4.96
C ARG A 86 6.23 24.36 -4.26
N ASP A 87 4.92 24.57 -4.24
CA ASP A 87 3.96 23.63 -3.69
C ASP A 87 3.58 22.58 -4.75
N PRO A 88 4.00 21.31 -4.61
CA PRO A 88 3.75 20.28 -5.60
C PRO A 88 2.26 19.96 -5.82
N ARG A 89 1.40 20.21 -4.81
CA ARG A 89 -0.04 19.96 -4.89
C ARG A 89 -0.74 20.93 -5.83
N HIS A 90 -0.24 22.16 -5.91
CA HIS A 90 -0.86 23.26 -6.65
C HIS A 90 -0.06 23.67 -7.89
N ASN A 91 1.22 23.36 -7.96
CA ASN A 91 2.06 23.70 -9.09
C ASN A 91 1.61 22.96 -10.37
N LYS A 92 1.29 23.73 -11.41
CA LYS A 92 0.92 23.21 -12.74
C LYS A 92 2.06 23.31 -13.75
N GLY A 93 3.22 23.85 -13.36
CA GLY A 93 4.32 24.12 -14.27
C GLY A 93 3.89 25.04 -15.42
N LEU A 94 4.12 24.61 -16.66
CA LEU A 94 3.74 25.40 -17.84
C LEU A 94 2.24 25.33 -18.18
N SER A 95 1.44 24.55 -17.45
CA SER A 95 -0.02 24.49 -17.63
C SER A 95 -0.80 25.55 -16.87
N PHE A 96 -0.16 26.44 -16.10
CA PHE A 96 -0.86 27.64 -15.63
C PHE A 96 -1.30 28.48 -16.83
N THR A 97 -2.60 28.77 -16.91
CA THR A 97 -3.19 29.63 -17.93
C THR A 97 -2.74 31.08 -17.75
N GLU A 98 -2.86 31.91 -18.79
CA GLU A 98 -2.53 33.33 -18.68
C GLU A 98 -3.31 34.04 -17.57
N LYS A 99 -4.61 33.72 -17.41
CA LYS A 99 -5.45 34.27 -16.33
C LYS A 99 -4.95 33.88 -14.94
N GLU A 100 -4.57 32.62 -14.74
CA GLU A 100 -4.00 32.17 -13.46
C GLU A 100 -2.64 32.82 -13.19
N ARG A 101 -1.82 33.03 -14.23
CA ARG A 101 -0.52 33.70 -14.09
C ARG A 101 -0.68 35.15 -13.65
N ASP A 102 -1.66 35.86 -14.21
CA ASP A 102 -1.98 37.23 -13.81
C ASP A 102 -2.55 37.26 -12.37
N ALA A 103 -3.50 36.38 -12.05
CA ALA A 103 -4.17 36.34 -10.75
C ALA A 103 -3.26 35.93 -9.58
N HIS A 104 -2.30 35.05 -9.82
CA HIS A 104 -1.41 34.49 -8.79
C HIS A 104 0.02 35.03 -8.83
N TYR A 105 0.25 36.17 -9.51
CA TYR A 105 1.56 36.83 -9.60
C TYR A 105 2.67 35.91 -10.15
N LEU A 106 2.36 35.12 -11.19
CA LEU A 106 3.31 34.22 -11.86
C LEU A 106 3.86 34.79 -13.17
N ARG A 107 3.28 35.88 -13.68
CA ARG A 107 3.73 36.51 -14.93
C ARG A 107 5.19 36.95 -14.83
N GLY A 108 6.00 36.56 -15.81
CA GLY A 108 7.45 36.77 -15.80
C GLY A 108 8.25 35.73 -15.01
N LEU A 109 7.62 34.90 -14.17
CA LEU A 109 8.28 33.78 -13.48
C LEU A 109 8.31 32.51 -14.33
N LEU A 110 7.42 32.40 -15.32
CA LEU A 110 7.32 31.30 -16.27
C LEU A 110 7.54 31.80 -17.71
N PRO A 111 8.10 30.97 -18.60
CA PRO A 111 8.11 31.23 -20.04
C PRO A 111 6.71 31.56 -20.60
N PRO A 112 6.61 32.35 -21.68
CA PRO A 112 5.33 32.86 -22.20
C PRO A 112 4.40 31.78 -22.76
N VAL A 113 4.91 30.59 -23.09
CA VAL A 113 4.08 29.50 -23.60
C VAL A 113 3.23 28.87 -22.49
N VAL A 114 1.97 28.60 -22.78
CA VAL A 114 1.10 27.71 -21.99
C VAL A 114 1.09 26.34 -22.66
N LEU A 115 1.46 25.28 -21.92
CA LEU A 115 1.42 23.91 -22.44
C LEU A 115 0.26 23.14 -21.79
N SER A 116 -0.38 22.25 -22.56
CA SER A 116 -1.38 21.35 -22.00
C SER A 116 -0.73 20.30 -21.09
N GLN A 117 -1.52 19.66 -20.23
CA GLN A 117 -1.00 18.63 -19.32
C GLN A 117 -0.44 17.44 -20.11
N GLU A 118 -1.10 17.05 -21.20
CA GLU A 118 -0.73 15.94 -22.09
C GLU A 118 0.61 16.22 -22.78
N LEU A 119 0.89 17.47 -23.16
CA LEU A 119 2.18 17.82 -23.77
C LEU A 119 3.31 17.84 -22.73
N GLN A 120 3.02 18.26 -21.49
CA GLN A 120 4.00 18.15 -20.40
C GLN A 120 4.31 16.68 -20.08
N GLU A 121 3.28 15.84 -20.04
CA GLU A 121 3.37 14.38 -19.85
C GLU A 121 4.23 13.73 -20.94
N LYS A 122 3.92 13.97 -22.22
CA LYS A 122 4.68 13.47 -23.36
C LYS A 122 6.17 13.84 -23.28
N ARG A 123 6.48 15.09 -22.93
CA ARG A 123 7.86 15.56 -22.77
C ARG A 123 8.56 14.85 -21.62
N LEU A 124 7.88 14.66 -20.48
CA LEU A 124 8.47 13.98 -19.33
C LEU A 124 8.73 12.51 -19.61
N LEU A 125 7.79 11.80 -20.25
CA LEU A 125 7.96 10.41 -20.62
C LEU A 125 9.14 10.22 -21.58
N GLN A 126 9.31 11.12 -22.55
CA GLN A 126 10.49 11.11 -23.44
C GLN A 126 11.80 11.23 -22.65
N ASN A 127 11.86 12.12 -21.65
CA ASN A 127 13.05 12.27 -20.81
C ASN A 127 13.28 11.04 -19.92
N VAL A 128 12.23 10.47 -19.34
CA VAL A 128 12.33 9.27 -18.49
C VAL A 128 12.88 8.09 -19.29
N ARG A 129 12.43 7.91 -20.53
CA ARG A 129 12.91 6.84 -21.43
C ARG A 129 14.38 6.97 -21.85
N GLN A 130 14.95 8.18 -21.76
CA GLN A 130 16.38 8.39 -22.07
C GLN A 130 17.32 7.89 -20.97
N PHE A 131 16.84 7.70 -19.74
CA PHE A 131 17.65 7.09 -18.69
C PHE A 131 17.80 5.59 -18.95
N GLU A 132 19.04 5.12 -18.93
CA GLU A 132 19.38 3.71 -19.14
C GLU A 132 19.21 2.89 -17.85
N VAL A 133 19.49 3.50 -16.69
CA VAL A 133 19.43 2.82 -15.39
C VAL A 133 18.05 3.00 -14.75
N PRO A 134 17.35 1.92 -14.34
CA PRO A 134 16.03 2.02 -13.71
C PRO A 134 15.99 2.96 -12.49
N LEU A 135 17.03 2.93 -11.65
CA LEU A 135 17.13 3.81 -10.49
C LEU A 135 17.13 5.31 -10.86
N GLN A 136 17.71 5.69 -12.00
CA GLN A 136 17.67 7.09 -12.47
C GLN A 136 16.24 7.49 -12.87
N ARG A 137 15.48 6.57 -13.47
CA ARG A 137 14.05 6.77 -13.77
C ARG A 137 13.25 6.92 -12.48
N TYR A 138 13.50 6.08 -11.47
CA TYR A 138 12.88 6.21 -10.15
C TYR A 138 13.13 7.60 -9.55
N MET A 139 14.39 8.04 -9.49
CA MET A 139 14.75 9.35 -8.94
C MET A 139 14.06 10.50 -9.70
N ALA A 140 13.98 10.42 -11.04
CA ALA A 140 13.31 11.42 -11.85
C ALA A 140 11.78 11.48 -11.58
N LEU A 141 11.15 10.34 -11.32
CA LEU A 141 9.73 10.25 -10.98
C LEU A 141 9.44 10.74 -9.56
N MET A 142 10.28 10.43 -8.58
CA MET A 142 10.15 10.98 -7.21
C MET A 142 10.37 12.50 -7.20
N ASP A 143 11.34 13.02 -7.96
CA ASP A 143 11.53 14.46 -8.15
C ASP A 143 10.33 15.13 -8.86
N LEU A 144 9.59 14.39 -9.69
CA LEU A 144 8.36 14.88 -10.30
C LEU A 144 7.21 14.93 -9.29
N GLN A 145 7.04 13.89 -8.47
CA GLN A 145 6.03 13.85 -7.41
C GLN A 145 6.16 15.06 -6.47
N GLU A 146 7.39 15.37 -6.05
CA GLU A 146 7.71 16.51 -5.16
C GLU A 146 7.76 17.87 -5.86
N ARG A 147 7.36 17.95 -7.13
CA ARG A 147 7.34 19.19 -7.92
C ARG A 147 5.99 19.48 -8.55
N ASN A 148 5.29 18.47 -9.05
CA ASN A 148 3.97 18.57 -9.66
C ASN A 148 3.25 17.21 -9.48
N GLU A 149 2.56 17.10 -8.36
CA GLU A 149 1.90 15.87 -7.90
C GLU A 149 0.86 15.37 -8.92
N ARG A 150 0.05 16.27 -9.48
CA ARG A 150 -0.99 15.92 -10.46
C ARG A 150 -0.41 15.36 -11.75
N LEU A 151 0.71 15.92 -12.22
CA LEU A 151 1.38 15.45 -13.42
C LEU A 151 2.09 14.12 -13.19
N PHE A 152 2.64 13.89 -11.99
CA PHE A 152 3.17 12.58 -11.59
C PHE A 152 2.09 11.49 -11.67
N TYR A 153 0.94 11.70 -11.02
CA TYR A 153 -0.14 10.69 -11.03
C TYR A 153 -0.75 10.50 -12.41
N LYS A 154 -0.96 11.58 -13.18
CA LYS A 154 -1.45 11.49 -14.56
C LYS A 154 -0.52 10.62 -15.43
N LEU A 155 0.78 10.90 -15.37
CA LEU A 155 1.80 10.11 -16.09
C LEU A 155 1.80 8.64 -15.65
N LEU A 156 1.68 8.38 -14.33
CA LEU A 156 1.68 7.02 -13.79
C LEU A 156 0.42 6.24 -14.20
N VAL A 157 -0.75 6.87 -14.22
CA VAL A 157 -2.02 6.23 -14.62
C VAL A 157 -2.01 5.87 -16.10
N ASP A 158 -1.66 6.81 -16.98
CA ASP A 158 -1.67 6.60 -18.44
C ASP A 158 -0.60 5.58 -18.90
N HIS A 159 0.47 5.39 -18.12
CA HIS A 159 1.62 4.55 -18.47
C HIS A 159 1.94 3.51 -17.39
N VAL A 160 0.93 3.01 -16.69
CA VAL A 160 1.09 2.15 -15.51
C VAL A 160 1.91 0.89 -15.80
N GLU A 161 1.69 0.21 -16.93
CA GLU A 161 2.45 -1.01 -17.27
C GLU A 161 3.97 -0.73 -17.42
N GLU A 162 4.35 0.42 -17.97
CA GLU A 162 5.74 0.81 -18.18
C GLU A 162 6.40 1.34 -16.90
N LEU A 163 5.63 2.09 -16.09
CA LEU A 163 6.18 2.84 -14.96
C LEU A 163 6.05 2.12 -13.62
N LEU A 164 5.14 1.14 -13.48
CA LEU A 164 5.00 0.37 -12.26
C LEU A 164 6.31 -0.33 -11.83
N PRO A 165 7.08 -0.99 -12.72
CA PRO A 165 8.36 -1.59 -12.35
C PRO A 165 9.43 -0.57 -11.94
N VAL A 166 9.21 0.71 -12.23
CA VAL A 166 10.10 1.82 -11.88
C VAL A 166 9.74 2.40 -10.51
N VAL A 167 8.46 2.75 -10.28
CA VAL A 167 8.03 3.37 -9.00
C VAL A 167 7.77 2.36 -7.89
N TYR A 168 7.68 1.08 -8.25
CA TYR A 168 7.42 -0.03 -7.34
C TYR A 168 8.42 -1.17 -7.62
N THR A 169 8.05 -2.41 -7.34
CA THR A 169 8.95 -3.57 -7.48
C THR A 169 9.29 -3.84 -8.95
N PRO A 170 10.56 -4.12 -9.28
CA PRO A 170 11.69 -4.34 -8.37
C PRO A 170 12.49 -3.08 -8.00
N THR A 171 12.39 -1.98 -8.76
CA THR A 171 13.30 -0.82 -8.63
C THR A 171 13.22 -0.12 -7.27
N VAL A 172 12.04 -0.09 -6.64
CA VAL A 172 11.88 0.48 -5.28
C VAL A 172 12.75 -0.23 -4.23
N GLY A 173 13.02 -1.53 -4.41
CA GLY A 173 13.93 -2.27 -3.52
C GLY A 173 15.37 -1.78 -3.64
N GLU A 174 15.86 -1.55 -4.86
CA GLU A 174 17.17 -0.95 -5.10
C GLU A 174 17.22 0.48 -4.53
N ALA A 175 16.15 1.25 -4.71
CA ALA A 175 16.04 2.58 -4.12
C ALA A 175 16.13 2.55 -2.59
N CYS A 176 15.52 1.56 -1.93
CA CYS A 176 15.64 1.37 -0.48
C CYS A 176 17.06 0.98 -0.06
N GLN A 177 17.77 0.15 -0.83
CA GLN A 177 19.17 -0.19 -0.52
C GLN A 177 20.09 1.03 -0.60
N LYS A 178 19.82 1.95 -1.54
CA LYS A 178 20.62 3.15 -1.80
C LYS A 178 20.01 4.42 -1.21
N TYR A 179 18.98 4.33 -0.38
CA TYR A 179 18.08 5.45 -0.04
C TYR A 179 18.83 6.64 0.54
N GLY A 180 19.79 6.40 1.45
CA GLY A 180 20.62 7.46 2.03
C GLY A 180 21.47 8.19 0.98
N SER A 181 22.09 7.45 0.06
CA SER A 181 22.92 8.03 -1.00
C SER A 181 22.14 8.80 -2.07
N ILE A 182 20.87 8.46 -2.30
CA ILE A 182 20.00 9.13 -3.28
C ILE A 182 19.03 10.13 -2.65
N PHE A 183 19.10 10.33 -1.33
CA PHE A 183 18.19 11.19 -0.59
C PHE A 183 18.26 12.64 -1.09
N ARG A 184 17.11 13.24 -1.39
CA ARG A 184 17.00 14.61 -1.92
C ARG A 184 15.96 15.44 -1.21
N ARG A 185 14.68 15.13 -1.47
CA ARG A 185 13.53 15.75 -0.82
C ARG A 185 12.92 14.75 0.15
N PRO A 186 12.64 15.14 1.40
CA PRO A 186 12.03 14.23 2.36
C PRO A 186 10.61 13.89 1.92
N GLN A 187 10.27 12.60 1.96
CA GLN A 187 8.92 12.08 1.75
C GLN A 187 8.51 11.27 2.97
N GLY A 188 7.27 11.43 3.41
CA GLY A 188 6.74 10.76 4.59
C GLY A 188 7.21 11.34 5.92
N LEU A 189 6.91 10.61 6.99
CA LEU A 189 7.16 10.98 8.37
C LEU A 189 7.99 9.90 9.07
N TYR A 190 9.04 10.32 9.77
CA TYR A 190 9.94 9.43 10.49
C TYR A 190 9.68 9.54 11.99
N ILE A 191 9.54 8.40 12.66
CA ILE A 191 9.35 8.31 14.11
C ILE A 191 10.40 7.33 14.62
N SER A 192 11.32 7.78 15.47
CA SER A 192 12.37 6.92 16.01
C SER A 192 12.19 6.67 17.51
N LEU A 193 13.05 5.83 18.09
CA LEU A 193 13.13 5.65 19.54
C LEU A 193 13.36 6.95 20.31
N LYS A 194 13.97 7.97 19.68
CA LYS A 194 14.22 9.28 20.31
C LYS A 194 12.94 10.08 20.55
N GLU A 195 11.87 9.77 19.81
CA GLU A 195 10.58 10.44 19.91
C GLU A 195 9.60 9.71 20.83
N LYS A 196 10.04 8.66 21.55
CA LYS A 196 9.23 7.99 22.58
C LYS A 196 8.74 8.99 23.63
N GLY A 197 7.45 8.93 23.93
CA GLY A 197 6.71 9.88 24.77
C GLY A 197 6.22 11.14 24.04
N ARG A 198 6.57 11.32 22.76
CA ARG A 198 6.30 12.53 21.97
C ARG A 198 5.76 12.23 20.58
N ILE A 199 5.33 11.01 20.29
CA ILE A 199 4.89 10.62 18.93
C ILE A 199 3.72 11.49 18.45
N LEU A 200 2.78 11.84 19.33
CA LEU A 200 1.66 12.73 18.99
C LEU A 200 2.13 14.12 18.52
N GLU A 201 3.21 14.65 19.09
CA GLU A 201 3.79 15.92 18.65
C GLU A 201 4.37 15.80 17.24
N VAL A 202 5.05 14.68 16.96
CA VAL A 202 5.60 14.39 15.62
C VAL A 202 4.50 14.30 14.58
N LEU A 203 3.40 13.59 14.87
CA LEU A 203 2.24 13.50 13.95
C LEU A 203 1.59 14.87 13.69
N ARG A 204 1.60 15.78 14.66
CA ARG A 204 1.04 17.13 14.49
C ARG A 204 1.85 18.00 13.52
N ASN A 205 3.14 17.72 13.34
CA ASN A 205 4.00 18.40 12.37
C ASN A 205 3.60 18.09 10.92
N TRP A 206 2.90 16.99 10.66
CA TRP A 206 2.41 16.69 9.33
C TRP A 206 1.39 17.76 8.87
N PRO A 207 1.55 18.35 7.68
CA PRO A 207 0.74 19.51 7.26
C PRO A 207 -0.73 19.13 7.00
N GLU A 208 -0.98 17.93 6.47
CA GLU A 208 -2.33 17.46 6.18
C GLU A 208 -3.02 16.94 7.45
N LYS A 209 -4.23 17.43 7.73
CA LYS A 209 -4.97 17.09 8.95
C LYS A 209 -5.97 15.96 8.78
N SER A 210 -6.36 15.66 7.54
CA SER A 210 -7.40 14.67 7.20
C SER A 210 -6.78 13.43 6.57
N ILE A 211 -5.93 12.74 7.32
CA ILE A 211 -5.32 11.47 6.89
C ILE A 211 -6.35 10.34 6.96
N GLN A 212 -6.37 9.52 5.92
CA GLN A 212 -7.29 8.39 5.76
C GLN A 212 -6.53 7.06 5.61
N VAL A 213 -5.32 7.08 5.01
CA VAL A 213 -4.49 5.89 4.82
C VAL A 213 -3.06 6.16 5.28
N ILE A 214 -2.59 5.37 6.21
CA ILE A 214 -1.19 5.30 6.64
C ILE A 214 -0.62 3.97 6.13
N VAL A 215 0.54 4.02 5.48
CA VAL A 215 1.37 2.82 5.28
C VAL A 215 2.59 2.99 6.16
N VAL A 216 2.84 2.01 7.02
CA VAL A 216 3.92 2.06 8.01
C VAL A 216 4.80 0.81 7.90
N THR A 217 6.11 1.02 8.03
CA THR A 217 7.13 -0.04 8.09
C THR A 217 8.14 0.26 9.19
N ASP A 218 8.82 -0.77 9.70
CA ASP A 218 10.05 -0.63 10.49
C ASP A 218 11.31 -1.02 9.69
N GLY A 219 11.13 -1.39 8.42
CA GLY A 219 12.18 -1.78 7.48
C GLY A 219 12.96 -3.04 7.84
N GLU A 220 12.44 -3.92 8.71
CA GLU A 220 13.14 -5.14 9.12
C GLU A 220 13.17 -6.21 8.02
N ARG A 221 12.16 -6.24 7.15
CA ARG A 221 12.02 -7.24 6.10
C ARG A 221 11.55 -6.61 4.79
N ILE A 222 12.36 -5.70 4.23
CA ILE A 222 12.03 -5.06 2.96
C ILE A 222 12.09 -6.10 1.83
N LEU A 223 10.92 -6.52 1.31
CA LEU A 223 10.81 -7.52 0.26
C LEU A 223 11.60 -8.82 0.61
N GLY A 224 12.47 -9.27 -0.29
CA GLY A 224 13.46 -10.33 -0.07
C GLY A 224 14.88 -9.80 0.22
N LEU A 225 15.02 -8.52 0.55
CA LEU A 225 16.31 -7.84 0.74
C LEU A 225 16.75 -7.77 2.21
N GLY A 226 15.83 -8.09 3.14
CA GLY A 226 16.10 -8.14 4.57
C GLY A 226 16.01 -6.77 5.25
N ASP A 227 16.82 -6.58 6.29
CA ASP A 227 16.78 -5.39 7.14
C ASP A 227 17.46 -4.21 6.44
N LEU A 228 16.70 -3.16 6.13
CA LEU A 228 17.19 -1.89 5.59
C LEU A 228 16.93 -0.70 6.53
N GLY A 229 16.42 -0.96 7.74
CA GLY A 229 16.16 0.06 8.76
C GLY A 229 15.33 1.23 8.24
N CYS A 230 15.78 2.45 8.57
CA CYS A 230 15.13 3.69 8.18
C CYS A 230 15.09 3.92 6.65
N GLN A 231 15.93 3.22 5.87
CA GLN A 231 15.91 3.30 4.41
C GLN A 231 14.72 2.58 3.78
N GLY A 232 13.95 1.82 4.56
CA GLY A 232 12.70 1.18 4.14
C GLY A 232 11.59 2.15 3.72
N MET A 233 11.72 3.46 4.01
CA MET A 233 10.71 4.48 3.68
C MET A 233 10.26 4.48 2.22
N GLY A 234 11.11 4.07 1.28
CA GLY A 234 10.74 3.96 -0.13
C GLY A 234 9.52 3.06 -0.37
N ILE A 235 9.29 2.05 0.47
CA ILE A 235 8.16 1.14 0.33
C ILE A 235 6.82 1.81 0.68
N PRO A 236 6.62 2.42 1.88
CA PRO A 236 5.42 3.20 2.16
C PRO A 236 5.11 4.28 1.13
N VAL A 237 6.15 5.00 0.65
CA VAL A 237 6.00 6.03 -0.38
C VAL A 237 5.48 5.43 -1.68
N GLY A 238 6.09 4.34 -2.16
CA GLY A 238 5.66 3.64 -3.37
C GLY A 238 4.24 3.08 -3.26
N LYS A 239 3.90 2.42 -2.15
CA LYS A 239 2.54 1.88 -1.89
C LYS A 239 1.48 2.98 -1.92
N LEU A 240 1.74 4.12 -1.28
CA LEU A 240 0.78 5.23 -1.26
C LEU A 240 0.64 5.94 -2.62
N ALA A 241 1.70 5.93 -3.44
CA ALA A 241 1.58 6.34 -4.83
C ALA A 241 0.60 5.42 -5.60
N LEU A 242 0.65 4.11 -5.36
CA LEU A 242 -0.27 3.14 -5.99
C LEU A 242 -1.69 3.20 -5.42
N TYR A 243 -1.86 3.50 -4.14
CA TYR A 243 -3.18 3.82 -3.57
C TYR A 243 -3.88 4.95 -4.33
N SER A 244 -3.12 5.96 -4.73
CA SER A 244 -3.65 7.11 -5.45
C SER A 244 -3.85 6.82 -6.94
N ALA A 245 -2.84 6.22 -7.60
CA ALA A 245 -2.89 5.94 -9.03
C ALA A 245 -3.90 4.84 -9.40
N LEU A 246 -3.96 3.76 -8.61
CA LEU A 246 -4.79 2.58 -8.92
C LEU A 246 -6.11 2.58 -8.15
N GLY A 247 -6.10 3.09 -6.92
CA GLY A 247 -7.26 3.10 -6.03
C GLY A 247 -8.01 4.43 -5.98
N GLY A 248 -7.49 5.51 -6.59
CA GLY A 248 -8.13 6.82 -6.54
C GLY A 248 -8.19 7.47 -5.14
N VAL A 249 -7.41 6.96 -4.18
CA VAL A 249 -7.28 7.59 -2.86
C VAL A 249 -6.60 8.94 -3.03
N ARG A 250 -7.07 9.97 -2.33
CA ARG A 250 -6.48 11.31 -2.43
C ARG A 250 -5.04 11.29 -1.87
N PRO A 251 -4.02 11.74 -2.61
CA PRO A 251 -2.64 11.78 -2.13
C PRO A 251 -2.48 12.56 -0.82
N SER A 252 -3.21 13.68 -0.66
CA SER A 252 -3.21 14.49 0.56
C SER A 252 -3.81 13.78 1.79
N ALA A 253 -4.49 12.65 1.59
CA ALA A 253 -5.04 11.81 2.67
C ALA A 253 -4.13 10.60 2.97
N CYS A 254 -2.99 10.49 2.30
CA CYS A 254 -2.01 9.43 2.48
C CYS A 254 -0.84 9.92 3.34
N LEU A 255 -0.35 9.07 4.23
CA LEU A 255 0.78 9.37 5.10
C LEU A 255 1.76 8.17 5.16
N PRO A 256 2.92 8.27 4.48
CA PRO A 256 3.98 7.26 4.59
C PRO A 256 4.71 7.43 5.92
N ILE A 257 4.90 6.33 6.67
CA ILE A 257 5.61 6.36 7.95
C ILE A 257 6.70 5.29 7.99
N THR A 258 7.85 5.65 8.56
CA THR A 258 8.88 4.68 8.97
C THR A 258 9.15 4.81 10.46
N ILE A 259 9.09 3.67 11.15
CA ILE A 259 9.41 3.53 12.56
C ILE A 259 10.86 3.09 12.68
N ASP A 260 11.75 3.99 13.10
CA ASP A 260 13.19 3.74 13.20
C ASP A 260 13.58 3.32 14.63
N VAL A 261 13.72 2.00 14.81
CA VAL A 261 14.19 1.40 16.06
C VAL A 261 15.65 0.96 16.00
N GLY A 262 16.40 1.44 15.01
CA GLY A 262 17.72 0.92 14.64
C GLY A 262 17.65 -0.12 13.52
N THR A 263 18.82 -0.68 13.18
CA THR A 263 18.95 -1.74 12.16
C THR A 263 20.00 -2.76 12.58
N ASN A 264 19.77 -4.02 12.26
CA ASN A 264 20.73 -5.10 12.44
C ASN A 264 21.70 -5.24 11.25
N ASN A 265 21.49 -4.48 10.17
CA ASN A 265 22.33 -4.48 8.99
C ASN A 265 23.67 -3.79 9.25
N GLU A 266 24.75 -4.57 9.33
CA GLU A 266 26.10 -4.10 9.61
C GLU A 266 26.67 -3.15 8.55
N ASP A 267 26.27 -3.33 7.29
CA ASP A 267 26.75 -2.49 6.20
C ASP A 267 26.15 -1.08 6.33
N LEU A 268 24.85 -0.98 6.63
CA LEU A 268 24.18 0.30 6.89
C LEU A 268 24.68 0.99 8.16
N LEU A 269 25.01 0.25 9.21
CA LEU A 269 25.58 0.84 10.43
C LEU A 269 26.93 1.54 10.16
N LYS A 270 27.71 1.01 9.22
CA LYS A 270 29.02 1.53 8.81
C LYS A 270 28.94 2.57 7.69
N ASP A 271 27.86 2.58 6.90
CA ASP A 271 27.67 3.50 5.78
C ASP A 271 27.49 4.94 6.26
N GLU A 272 28.41 5.83 5.89
CA GLU A 272 28.37 7.27 6.24
C GLU A 272 27.08 7.97 5.78
N PHE A 273 26.41 7.47 4.75
CA PHE A 273 25.16 8.03 4.23
C PHE A 273 23.89 7.43 4.83
N TYR A 274 23.99 6.45 5.74
CA TYR A 274 22.82 5.91 6.43
C TYR A 274 22.06 7.00 7.20
N ILE A 275 20.75 7.09 6.93
CA ILE A 275 19.88 8.17 7.44
C ILE A 275 19.16 7.84 8.74
N GLY A 276 19.27 6.60 9.23
CA GLY A 276 18.60 6.15 10.46
C GLY A 276 19.47 6.21 11.71
N LEU A 277 18.92 5.72 12.82
CA LEU A 277 19.64 5.53 14.07
C LEU A 277 20.76 4.49 13.90
N ARG A 278 22.01 4.91 14.10
CA ARG A 278 23.21 4.06 14.04
C ARG A 278 23.34 3.19 15.30
N GLN A 279 22.37 2.32 15.49
CA GLN A 279 22.31 1.35 16.58
C GLN A 279 21.61 0.07 16.11
N LYS A 280 21.82 -1.02 16.85
CA LYS A 280 21.06 -2.26 16.66
C LYS A 280 19.58 -2.06 16.97
N ARG A 281 18.73 -2.92 16.38
CA ARG A 281 17.29 -2.86 16.62
C ARG A 281 16.96 -3.01 18.10
N ALA A 282 16.12 -2.13 18.63
CA ALA A 282 15.47 -2.38 19.92
C ALA A 282 14.54 -3.59 19.80
N THR A 283 14.44 -4.38 20.88
CA THR A 283 13.63 -5.60 20.92
C THR A 283 12.79 -5.66 22.20
N GLY A 284 11.79 -6.53 22.22
CA GLY A 284 11.00 -6.79 23.43
C GLY A 284 10.17 -5.58 23.85
N GLN A 285 10.23 -5.25 25.14
CA GLN A 285 9.35 -4.25 25.76
C GLN A 285 9.52 -2.86 25.16
N GLU A 286 10.76 -2.42 24.91
CA GLU A 286 11.02 -1.08 24.38
C GLU A 286 10.39 -0.87 22.99
N TYR A 287 10.51 -1.87 22.12
CA TYR A 287 9.89 -1.90 20.79
C TYR A 287 8.35 -1.90 20.88
N SER A 288 7.79 -2.76 21.74
CA SER A 288 6.33 -2.85 21.92
C SER A 288 5.75 -1.53 22.44
N GLU A 289 6.40 -0.89 23.41
CA GLU A 289 5.93 0.38 23.98
C GLU A 289 5.91 1.51 22.95
N LEU A 290 6.92 1.58 22.06
CA LEU A 290 6.94 2.58 21.00
C LEU A 290 5.78 2.36 20.01
N LEU A 291 5.51 1.11 19.63
CA LEU A 291 4.40 0.80 18.71
C LEU A 291 3.02 1.02 19.36
N ASP A 292 2.87 0.71 20.65
CA ASP A 292 1.65 0.99 21.40
C ASP A 292 1.39 2.50 21.46
N GLU A 293 2.43 3.29 21.75
CA GLU A 293 2.34 4.75 21.72
C GLU A 293 1.98 5.26 20.31
N PHE A 294 2.63 4.72 19.27
CA PHE A 294 2.34 5.08 17.88
C PHE A 294 0.88 4.83 17.51
N MET A 295 0.37 3.61 17.75
CA MET A 295 -1.01 3.25 17.42
C MET A 295 -2.01 4.07 18.23
N SER A 296 -1.71 4.37 19.49
CA SER A 296 -2.53 5.26 20.33
C SER A 296 -2.54 6.69 19.77
N ALA A 297 -1.37 7.24 19.43
CA ALA A 297 -1.22 8.59 18.91
C ALA A 297 -1.89 8.76 17.54
N VAL A 298 -1.80 7.78 16.65
CA VAL A 298 -2.50 7.75 15.36
C VAL A 298 -4.01 7.83 15.56
N ARG A 299 -4.57 6.97 16.44
CA ARG A 299 -6.01 6.97 16.74
C ARG A 299 -6.46 8.27 17.41
N GLN A 300 -5.64 8.84 18.28
CA GLN A 300 -5.92 10.10 18.95
C GLN A 300 -5.90 11.29 17.96
N ASN A 301 -4.99 11.29 16.99
CA ASN A 301 -4.80 12.41 16.07
C ASN A 301 -5.75 12.36 14.85
N TYR A 302 -5.98 11.18 14.28
CA TYR A 302 -6.73 11.01 13.02
C TYR A 302 -8.07 10.28 13.19
N GLY A 303 -8.37 9.77 14.39
CA GLY A 303 -9.62 9.08 14.71
C GLY A 303 -9.60 7.58 14.40
N GLN A 304 -10.75 6.93 14.53
CA GLN A 304 -10.87 5.47 14.44
C GLN A 304 -10.98 4.92 13.01
N LYS A 305 -11.22 5.79 12.03
CA LYS A 305 -11.46 5.44 10.62
C LYS A 305 -10.20 5.53 9.76
N VAL A 306 -9.06 5.91 10.34
CA VAL A 306 -7.78 5.92 9.63
C VAL A 306 -7.33 4.48 9.43
N LEU A 307 -7.09 4.10 8.18
CA LEU A 307 -6.50 2.81 7.83
C LEU A 307 -5.01 2.85 8.14
N VAL A 308 -4.53 1.90 8.94
CA VAL A 308 -3.09 1.68 9.15
C VAL A 308 -2.71 0.36 8.50
N GLN A 309 -2.02 0.45 7.36
CA GLN A 309 -1.43 -0.68 6.67
C GLN A 309 -0.01 -0.93 7.18
N PHE A 310 0.21 -2.09 7.79
CA PHE A 310 1.55 -2.58 8.11
C PHE A 310 2.20 -3.20 6.88
N GLU A 311 3.48 -2.91 6.69
CA GLU A 311 4.25 -3.33 5.52
C GLU A 311 5.70 -3.68 5.89
N ASP A 312 6.22 -4.79 5.35
CA ASP A 312 7.63 -5.20 5.42
C ASP A 312 8.21 -5.29 6.85
N PHE A 313 7.38 -5.69 7.82
CA PHE A 313 7.81 -6.10 9.16
C PHE A 313 8.36 -7.54 9.13
N ALA A 314 9.19 -7.92 10.11
CA ALA A 314 9.58 -9.33 10.23
C ALA A 314 8.42 -10.23 10.69
N ASN A 315 8.45 -11.49 10.23
CA ASN A 315 7.47 -12.56 10.51
C ASN A 315 6.83 -12.51 11.90
N HIS A 316 7.67 -12.50 12.95
CA HIS A 316 7.17 -12.54 14.33
C HIS A 316 6.42 -11.26 14.72
N ASN A 317 6.89 -10.10 14.28
CA ASN A 317 6.29 -8.80 14.53
C ASN A 317 5.01 -8.62 13.73
N ALA A 318 5.00 -8.92 12.42
CA ALA A 318 3.81 -8.72 11.60
C ALA A 318 2.57 -9.46 12.13
N PHE A 319 2.72 -10.74 12.49
CA PHE A 319 1.63 -11.52 13.09
C PHE A 319 1.20 -10.95 14.45
N ALA A 320 2.15 -10.62 15.32
CA ALA A 320 1.84 -10.10 16.65
C ALA A 320 1.11 -8.74 16.58
N LEU A 321 1.53 -7.86 15.66
CA LEU A 321 0.92 -6.55 15.46
C LEU A 321 -0.48 -6.66 14.86
N LEU A 322 -0.66 -7.50 13.84
CA LEU A 322 -1.96 -7.71 13.23
C LEU A 322 -2.95 -8.29 14.26
N GLU A 323 -2.55 -9.32 15.00
CA GLU A 323 -3.40 -9.94 16.03
C GLU A 323 -3.76 -8.96 17.15
N LYS A 324 -2.80 -8.16 17.61
CA LYS A 324 -2.99 -7.20 18.70
C LYS A 324 -3.93 -6.05 18.31
N TYR A 325 -3.76 -5.49 17.11
CA TYR A 325 -4.43 -4.25 16.72
C TYR A 325 -5.70 -4.44 15.89
N ARG A 326 -5.92 -5.60 15.26
CA ARG A 326 -7.11 -5.86 14.43
C ARG A 326 -8.43 -5.69 15.15
N GLU A 327 -8.48 -5.91 16.47
CA GLU A 327 -9.71 -5.78 17.26
C GLU A 327 -9.99 -4.34 17.69
N ILE A 328 -8.98 -3.45 17.68
CA ILE A 328 -9.08 -2.10 18.26
C ILE A 328 -8.86 -0.96 17.26
N HIS A 329 -8.25 -1.23 16.11
CA HIS A 329 -7.95 -0.27 15.04
C HIS A 329 -8.37 -0.79 13.66
N LEU A 330 -8.55 0.11 12.70
CA LEU A 330 -8.69 -0.27 11.29
C LEU A 330 -7.29 -0.57 10.74
N VAL A 331 -6.86 -1.82 10.84
CA VAL A 331 -5.55 -2.26 10.37
C VAL A 331 -5.64 -3.31 9.29
N PHE A 332 -4.62 -3.32 8.44
CA PHE A 332 -4.41 -4.29 7.37
C PHE A 332 -2.91 -4.60 7.30
N ASN A 333 -2.53 -5.83 7.00
CA ASN A 333 -1.15 -6.15 6.67
C ASN A 333 -1.11 -6.70 5.25
N ASP A 334 -0.44 -6.01 4.33
CA ASP A 334 -0.47 -6.40 2.92
C ASP A 334 0.33 -7.68 2.65
N ASP A 335 1.44 -7.89 3.36
CA ASP A 335 2.27 -9.10 3.22
C ASP A 335 1.53 -10.37 3.63
N ILE A 336 0.65 -10.29 4.63
CA ILE A 336 -0.18 -11.40 5.11
C ILE A 336 -1.51 -11.45 4.34
N GLN A 337 -2.33 -10.41 4.44
CA GLN A 337 -3.72 -10.41 3.96
C GLN A 337 -3.82 -10.05 2.47
N GLY A 338 -3.03 -9.09 1.99
CA GLY A 338 -3.00 -8.71 0.58
C GLY A 338 -2.46 -9.81 -0.32
N THR A 339 -1.33 -10.40 0.09
CA THR A 339 -0.75 -11.58 -0.57
C THR A 339 -1.74 -12.75 -0.57
N ALA A 340 -2.42 -13.01 0.56
CA ALA A 340 -3.44 -14.05 0.63
C ALA A 340 -4.57 -13.83 -0.39
N ALA A 341 -5.08 -12.59 -0.48
CA ALA A 341 -6.17 -12.25 -1.39
C ALA A 341 -5.78 -12.39 -2.86
N VAL A 342 -4.62 -11.88 -3.29
CA VAL A 342 -4.20 -11.96 -4.70
C VAL A 342 -3.91 -13.41 -5.11
N VAL A 343 -3.35 -14.22 -4.22
CA VAL A 343 -3.10 -15.64 -4.49
C VAL A 343 -4.39 -16.42 -4.55
N LEU A 344 -5.33 -16.19 -3.62
CA LEU A 344 -6.65 -16.81 -3.66
C LEU A 344 -7.40 -16.43 -4.94
N ALA A 345 -7.35 -15.16 -5.37
CA ALA A 345 -7.93 -14.72 -6.63
C ALA A 345 -7.36 -15.50 -7.82
N GLY A 346 -6.03 -15.66 -7.85
CA GLY A 346 -5.35 -16.48 -8.86
C GLY A 346 -5.77 -17.95 -8.82
N LEU A 347 -5.92 -18.54 -7.63
CA LEU A 347 -6.40 -19.90 -7.47
C LEU A 347 -7.84 -20.06 -7.99
N ILE A 348 -8.75 -19.15 -7.63
CA ILE A 348 -10.15 -19.13 -8.12
C ILE A 348 -10.17 -18.97 -9.64
N ALA A 349 -9.34 -18.09 -10.21
CA ALA A 349 -9.21 -17.93 -11.65
C ALA A 349 -8.68 -19.21 -12.32
N ALA A 350 -7.72 -19.91 -11.71
CA ALA A 350 -7.20 -21.18 -12.20
C ALA A 350 -8.28 -22.27 -12.26
N LEU A 351 -9.22 -22.30 -11.31
CA LEU A 351 -10.32 -23.27 -11.29
C LEU A 351 -11.20 -23.22 -12.55
N LYS A 352 -11.34 -22.05 -13.19
CA LYS A 352 -12.03 -21.93 -14.49
C LYS A 352 -11.39 -22.82 -15.58
N SER A 353 -10.10 -23.14 -15.44
CA SER A 353 -9.33 -23.95 -16.39
C SER A 353 -9.17 -25.41 -15.94
N VAL A 354 -9.06 -25.65 -14.63
CA VAL A 354 -8.88 -27.00 -14.06
C VAL A 354 -10.22 -27.72 -13.87
N GLY A 355 -11.29 -26.97 -13.62
CA GLY A 355 -12.59 -27.49 -13.19
C GLY A 355 -12.61 -27.78 -11.69
N GLY A 356 -13.82 -27.97 -11.14
CA GLY A 356 -14.03 -28.22 -9.71
C GLY A 356 -14.16 -26.96 -8.86
N SER A 357 -14.35 -27.18 -7.56
CA SER A 357 -14.40 -26.17 -6.49
C SER A 357 -13.10 -26.19 -5.68
N LEU A 358 -12.83 -25.16 -4.87
CA LEU A 358 -11.63 -25.14 -4.03
C LEU A 358 -11.53 -26.38 -3.11
N GLY A 359 -12.65 -26.90 -2.63
CA GLY A 359 -12.69 -28.08 -1.75
C GLY A 359 -12.30 -29.41 -2.43
N ASP A 360 -12.30 -29.45 -3.78
CA ASP A 360 -11.91 -30.62 -4.57
C ASP A 360 -10.37 -30.73 -4.72
N HIS A 361 -9.65 -29.69 -4.32
CA HIS A 361 -8.20 -29.57 -4.50
C HIS A 361 -7.41 -29.81 -3.20
N THR A 362 -6.15 -30.19 -3.37
CA THR A 362 -5.17 -30.31 -2.29
C THR A 362 -4.03 -29.33 -2.55
N PHE A 363 -3.76 -28.48 -1.56
CA PHE A 363 -2.82 -27.38 -1.65
C PHE A 363 -1.56 -27.71 -0.86
N LEU A 364 -0.40 -27.57 -1.49
CA LEU A 364 0.90 -27.71 -0.85
C LEU A 364 1.67 -26.40 -0.90
N PHE A 365 2.03 -25.87 0.26
CA PHE A 365 2.82 -24.66 0.40
C PHE A 365 4.27 -25.00 0.73
N PHE A 366 5.20 -24.51 -0.09
CA PHE A 366 6.63 -24.52 0.21
C PHE A 366 7.01 -23.16 0.79
N GLY A 367 7.18 -23.12 2.11
CA GLY A 367 7.31 -21.89 2.90
C GLY A 367 6.13 -21.73 3.85
N ALA A 368 6.42 -21.71 5.16
CA ALA A 368 5.42 -21.55 6.22
C ALA A 368 5.71 -20.29 7.06
N GLY A 369 5.95 -19.16 6.39
CA GLY A 369 6.07 -17.82 6.99
C GLY A 369 4.78 -17.01 6.81
N GLU A 370 4.88 -15.67 6.86
CA GLU A 370 3.76 -14.72 6.70
C GLU A 370 2.85 -15.04 5.52
N ALA A 371 3.40 -15.01 4.31
CA ALA A 371 2.65 -15.25 3.09
C ALA A 371 2.04 -16.66 3.08
N GLY A 372 2.84 -17.70 3.32
CA GLY A 372 2.39 -19.09 3.23
C GLY A 372 1.22 -19.41 4.17
N THR A 373 1.29 -19.00 5.44
CA THR A 373 0.20 -19.27 6.39
C THR A 373 -0.97 -18.31 6.24
N GLY A 374 -0.73 -17.06 5.83
CA GLY A 374 -1.79 -16.11 5.48
C GLY A 374 -2.64 -16.59 4.30
N ILE A 375 -2.00 -17.03 3.21
CA ILE A 375 -2.68 -17.61 2.06
C ILE A 375 -3.43 -18.89 2.47
N ALA A 376 -2.78 -19.79 3.22
CA ALA A 376 -3.41 -21.03 3.67
C ALA A 376 -4.68 -20.78 4.49
N GLU A 377 -4.68 -19.77 5.36
CA GLU A 377 -5.85 -19.43 6.18
C GLU A 377 -7.00 -18.88 5.33
N LEU A 378 -6.70 -17.99 4.37
CA LEU A 378 -7.72 -17.43 3.49
C LEU A 378 -8.29 -18.50 2.53
N VAL A 379 -7.45 -19.41 2.03
CA VAL A 379 -7.90 -20.57 1.24
C VAL A 379 -8.80 -21.48 2.08
N ALA A 380 -8.42 -21.78 3.33
CA ALA A 380 -9.25 -22.56 4.23
C ALA A 380 -10.61 -21.87 4.49
N LEU A 381 -10.62 -20.56 4.69
CA LEU A 381 -11.84 -19.77 4.85
C LEU A 381 -12.72 -19.85 3.60
N ALA A 382 -12.15 -19.67 2.41
CA ALA A 382 -12.86 -19.77 1.15
C ALA A 382 -13.49 -21.16 0.96
N ILE A 383 -12.74 -22.24 1.24
CA ILE A 383 -13.25 -23.62 1.20
C ILE A 383 -14.39 -23.80 2.21
N SER A 384 -14.21 -23.34 3.45
CA SER A 384 -15.23 -23.43 4.51
C SER A 384 -16.53 -22.74 4.08
N ARG A 385 -16.45 -21.56 3.46
CA ARG A 385 -17.61 -20.80 2.97
C ARG A 385 -18.28 -21.46 1.78
N GLN A 386 -17.53 -21.88 0.76
CA GLN A 386 -18.07 -22.50 -0.45
C GLN A 386 -18.70 -23.86 -0.17
N SER A 387 -18.02 -24.70 0.62
CA SER A 387 -18.44 -26.07 0.91
C SER A 387 -19.30 -26.19 2.17
N LYS A 388 -19.51 -25.10 2.92
CA LYS A 388 -20.28 -25.06 4.19
C LYS A 388 -19.78 -26.08 5.22
N ILE A 389 -18.46 -26.24 5.32
CA ILE A 389 -17.78 -27.09 6.30
C ILE A 389 -17.08 -26.24 7.35
N SER A 390 -16.64 -26.85 8.45
CA SER A 390 -15.84 -26.14 9.45
C SER A 390 -14.47 -25.71 8.88
N ILE A 391 -13.88 -24.66 9.45
CA ILE A 391 -12.54 -24.21 9.06
C ILE A 391 -11.48 -25.29 9.29
N ASP A 392 -11.62 -26.10 10.35
CA ASP A 392 -10.70 -27.20 10.65
C ASP A 392 -10.78 -28.32 9.62
N GLU A 393 -11.99 -28.65 9.16
CA GLU A 393 -12.16 -29.60 8.04
C GLU A 393 -11.57 -29.07 6.73
N ALA A 394 -11.70 -27.76 6.47
CA ALA A 394 -11.10 -27.13 5.30
C ALA A 394 -9.56 -27.19 5.34
N ARG A 395 -8.94 -27.02 6.51
CA ARG A 395 -7.48 -27.10 6.70
C ARG A 395 -6.89 -28.47 6.35
N ASN A 396 -7.67 -29.55 6.41
CA ASN A 396 -7.22 -30.90 6.02
C ASN A 396 -6.84 -31.01 4.53
N LYS A 397 -7.25 -30.04 3.70
CA LYS A 397 -6.86 -29.95 2.28
C LYS A 397 -5.53 -29.23 2.06
N ILE A 398 -4.91 -28.68 3.12
CA ILE A 398 -3.80 -27.76 3.03
C ILE A 398 -2.61 -28.29 3.82
N TRP A 399 -1.46 -28.37 3.14
CA TRP A 399 -0.20 -28.87 3.69
C TRP A 399 0.88 -27.81 3.57
N LEU A 400 1.77 -27.73 4.56
CA LEU A 400 2.88 -26.78 4.56
C LEU A 400 4.21 -27.49 4.74
N VAL A 401 5.24 -26.97 4.09
CA VAL A 401 6.63 -27.38 4.22
C VAL A 401 7.43 -26.18 4.73
N ASP A 402 8.22 -26.38 5.78
CA ASP A 402 9.17 -25.38 6.26
C ASP A 402 10.61 -25.88 6.12
N SER A 403 11.57 -25.12 6.66
CA SER A 403 13.00 -25.45 6.56
C SER A 403 13.39 -26.80 7.18
N LYS A 404 12.51 -27.43 7.97
CA LYS A 404 12.73 -28.76 8.57
C LYS A 404 11.90 -29.86 7.89
N GLY A 405 11.19 -29.56 6.81
CA GLY A 405 10.35 -30.50 6.05
C GLY A 405 8.85 -30.29 6.27
N LEU A 406 8.06 -31.32 5.98
CA LEU A 406 6.59 -31.32 6.12
C LEU A 406 6.16 -30.98 7.55
N VAL A 407 5.21 -30.07 7.69
CA VAL A 407 4.58 -29.69 8.95
C VAL A 407 3.58 -30.79 9.32
N VAL A 408 3.90 -31.56 10.36
CA VAL A 408 3.13 -32.74 10.81
C VAL A 408 3.01 -32.77 12.32
N ARG A 409 2.02 -33.52 12.82
CA ARG A 409 1.67 -33.62 14.25
C ARG A 409 2.84 -34.05 15.14
N SER A 410 3.69 -34.97 14.67
CA SER A 410 4.88 -35.42 15.43
C SER A 410 5.91 -34.31 15.68
N ARG A 411 5.80 -33.15 15.01
CA ARG A 411 6.67 -31.98 15.20
C ARG A 411 6.02 -30.87 16.03
N GLU A 412 4.78 -31.04 16.49
CA GLU A 412 3.92 -29.97 17.03
C GLU A 412 4.56 -29.16 18.16
N GLU A 413 5.31 -29.79 19.06
CA GLU A 413 5.97 -29.13 20.19
C GLU A 413 7.00 -28.08 19.75
N THR A 414 7.63 -28.28 18.60
CA THR A 414 8.67 -27.40 18.05
C THR A 414 8.13 -26.35 17.06
N LEU A 415 6.84 -26.42 16.73
CA LEU A 415 6.20 -25.53 15.78
C LEU A 415 5.76 -24.23 16.45
N GLN A 416 5.90 -23.13 15.70
CA GLN A 416 5.30 -21.86 16.06
C GLN A 416 3.77 -21.97 16.09
N PRO A 417 3.07 -21.23 16.95
CA PRO A 417 1.61 -21.36 17.13
C PRO A 417 0.80 -21.31 15.84
N PHE A 418 1.16 -20.43 14.91
CA PHE A 418 0.45 -20.27 13.63
C PHE A 418 0.60 -21.48 12.68
N LYS A 419 1.64 -22.32 12.86
CA LYS A 419 1.84 -23.55 12.06
C LYS A 419 1.07 -24.75 12.62
N LYS A 420 0.77 -24.77 13.92
CA LYS A 420 0.21 -25.93 14.62
C LYS A 420 -1.14 -26.38 14.04
N ARG A 421 -1.96 -25.43 13.59
CA ARG A 421 -3.28 -25.68 12.97
C ARG A 421 -3.21 -26.46 11.64
N TYR A 422 -2.03 -26.63 11.07
CA TYR A 422 -1.78 -27.40 9.83
C TYR A 422 -0.89 -28.63 10.08
N ALA A 423 -0.61 -28.97 11.34
CA ALA A 423 0.22 -30.10 11.72
C ALA A 423 -0.62 -31.39 11.73
N HIS A 424 -0.93 -31.89 10.54
CA HIS A 424 -1.75 -33.09 10.34
C HIS A 424 -0.99 -34.37 10.71
N GLU A 425 -1.73 -35.46 10.92
CA GLU A 425 -1.13 -36.79 11.11
C GLU A 425 -0.57 -37.31 9.78
N HIS A 426 0.76 -37.42 9.70
CA HIS A 426 1.49 -37.95 8.56
C HIS A 426 2.94 -38.25 8.96
N GLU A 427 3.59 -39.19 8.27
CA GLU A 427 5.01 -39.45 8.44
C GLU A 427 5.87 -38.22 8.09
N PRO A 428 6.95 -37.92 8.85
CA PRO A 428 7.84 -36.82 8.52
C PRO A 428 8.56 -37.05 7.18
N ILE A 429 8.46 -36.07 6.28
CA ILE A 429 9.21 -36.06 5.02
C ILE A 429 10.02 -34.75 4.94
N LYS A 430 11.30 -34.85 4.57
CA LYS A 430 12.22 -33.71 4.59
C LYS A 430 12.30 -32.97 3.26
N ASP A 431 12.34 -33.68 2.16
CA ASP A 431 12.52 -33.10 0.83
C ASP A 431 11.18 -32.82 0.13
N LEU A 432 11.14 -31.74 -0.66
CA LEU A 432 9.92 -31.30 -1.32
C LEU A 432 9.39 -32.31 -2.34
N LEU A 433 10.29 -33.02 -3.05
CA LEU A 433 9.89 -34.02 -4.05
C LEU A 433 9.13 -35.19 -3.39
N GLY A 434 9.67 -35.74 -2.30
CA GLY A 434 9.02 -36.78 -1.51
C GLY A 434 7.67 -36.33 -0.97
N VAL A 435 7.57 -35.06 -0.52
CA VAL A 435 6.29 -34.49 -0.08
C VAL A 435 5.29 -34.42 -1.23
N VAL A 436 5.68 -33.94 -2.41
CA VAL A 436 4.81 -33.89 -3.59
C VAL A 436 4.33 -35.29 -3.99
N GLN A 437 5.20 -36.29 -3.94
CA GLN A 437 4.85 -37.67 -4.27
C GLN A 437 3.89 -38.29 -3.25
N ALA A 438 4.06 -38.00 -1.96
CA ALA A 438 3.21 -38.53 -0.89
C ALA A 438 1.85 -37.83 -0.81
N ILE A 439 1.84 -36.50 -0.79
CA ILE A 439 0.63 -35.68 -0.63
C ILE A 439 -0.18 -35.59 -1.93
N ARG A 440 0.49 -35.73 -3.08
CA ARG A 440 -0.11 -35.63 -4.42
C ARG A 440 -0.96 -34.36 -4.61
N PRO A 441 -0.42 -33.16 -4.33
CA PRO A 441 -1.19 -31.93 -4.39
C PRO A 441 -1.60 -31.58 -5.83
N THR A 442 -2.71 -30.86 -5.96
CA THR A 442 -3.15 -30.28 -7.24
C THR A 442 -2.59 -28.88 -7.47
N ALA A 443 -2.28 -28.16 -6.39
CA ALA A 443 -1.66 -26.85 -6.41
C ALA A 443 -0.41 -26.83 -5.53
N LEU A 444 0.69 -26.36 -6.10
CA LEU A 444 1.97 -26.14 -5.42
C LEU A 444 2.26 -24.64 -5.38
N ILE A 445 2.37 -24.09 -4.16
CA ILE A 445 2.57 -22.65 -3.92
C ILE A 445 3.89 -22.43 -3.19
N GLY A 446 4.78 -21.65 -3.78
CA GLY A 446 6.09 -21.31 -3.25
C GLY A 446 6.07 -19.91 -2.63
N SER A 447 6.47 -19.81 -1.37
CA SER A 447 6.57 -18.55 -0.62
C SER A 447 7.70 -18.63 0.43
N ALA A 448 8.79 -19.33 0.09
CA ALA A 448 9.87 -19.61 1.04
C ALA A 448 11.03 -18.61 0.97
N GLY A 449 11.14 -17.82 -0.10
CA GLY A 449 12.31 -17.00 -0.39
C GLY A 449 13.54 -17.84 -0.74
N VAL A 450 13.35 -19.08 -1.22
CA VAL A 450 14.43 -20.01 -1.57
C VAL A 450 14.38 -20.28 -3.08
N ALA A 451 15.32 -19.66 -3.79
CA ALA A 451 15.47 -19.77 -5.22
C ALA A 451 15.59 -21.23 -5.69
N ARG A 452 15.01 -21.53 -6.86
CA ARG A 452 15.20 -22.80 -7.60
C ARG A 452 14.79 -24.06 -6.82
N SER A 453 13.91 -23.90 -5.83
CA SER A 453 13.40 -25.00 -5.01
C SER A 453 12.39 -25.88 -5.74
N PHE A 454 11.67 -25.35 -6.72
CA PHE A 454 10.83 -26.13 -7.63
C PHE A 454 11.70 -26.67 -8.75
N THR A 455 12.39 -27.77 -8.48
CA THR A 455 13.29 -28.41 -9.46
C THR A 455 12.50 -29.04 -10.62
N LYS A 456 13.21 -29.47 -11.66
CA LYS A 456 12.63 -30.18 -12.79
C LYS A 456 11.83 -31.40 -12.34
N GLU A 457 12.40 -32.19 -11.43
CA GLU A 457 11.78 -33.41 -10.90
C GLU A 457 10.50 -33.09 -10.13
N VAL A 458 10.46 -31.98 -9.38
CA VAL A 458 9.25 -31.52 -8.67
C VAL A 458 8.15 -31.13 -9.65
N VAL A 459 8.48 -30.35 -10.70
CA VAL A 459 7.49 -29.91 -11.71
C VAL A 459 7.00 -31.08 -12.58
N GLU A 460 7.89 -31.99 -12.95
CA GLU A 460 7.53 -33.22 -13.66
C GLU A 460 6.65 -34.13 -12.78
N ALA A 461 6.95 -34.26 -11.48
CA ALA A 461 6.10 -34.98 -10.52
C ALA A 461 4.69 -34.36 -10.45
N MET A 462 4.60 -33.04 -10.28
CA MET A 462 3.32 -32.31 -10.32
C MET A 462 2.52 -32.57 -11.60
N SER A 463 3.20 -32.61 -12.74
CA SER A 463 2.60 -32.85 -14.07
C SER A 463 2.23 -34.31 -14.31
N SER A 464 2.90 -35.25 -13.65
CA SER A 464 2.54 -36.68 -13.69
C SER A 464 1.29 -36.98 -12.84
N ILE A 465 1.11 -36.23 -11.75
CA ILE A 465 -0.02 -36.37 -10.82
C ILE A 465 -1.27 -35.67 -11.38
N ASN A 466 -1.09 -34.52 -12.04
CA ASN A 466 -2.18 -33.64 -12.46
C ASN A 466 -2.11 -33.36 -13.97
N LYS A 467 -3.24 -33.44 -14.66
CA LYS A 467 -3.33 -33.05 -16.08
C LYS A 467 -3.01 -31.57 -16.31
N ARG A 468 -3.34 -30.70 -15.35
CA ARG A 468 -3.10 -29.25 -15.37
C ARG A 468 -2.64 -28.83 -13.97
N PRO A 469 -1.36 -29.02 -13.61
CA PRO A 469 -0.88 -28.66 -12.27
C PRO A 469 -0.90 -27.14 -12.10
N ILE A 470 -1.38 -26.65 -10.95
CA ILE A 470 -1.25 -25.24 -10.58
C ILE A 470 0.09 -25.08 -9.87
N ILE A 471 0.94 -24.18 -10.38
CA ILE A 471 2.29 -23.94 -9.85
C ILE A 471 2.46 -22.42 -9.67
N LEU A 472 2.53 -21.96 -8.44
CA LEU A 472 2.70 -20.55 -8.11
C LEU A 472 4.07 -20.31 -7.46
N ALA A 473 4.96 -19.56 -8.11
CA ALA A 473 6.31 -19.25 -7.61
C ALA A 473 6.40 -17.79 -7.12
N LEU A 474 5.96 -17.55 -5.88
CA LEU A 474 5.63 -16.21 -5.38
C LEU A 474 6.81 -15.45 -4.78
N SER A 475 7.96 -16.10 -4.55
CA SER A 475 9.09 -15.45 -3.92
C SER A 475 9.68 -14.32 -4.78
N ASN A 476 9.97 -13.19 -4.13
CA ASN A 476 10.52 -11.97 -4.73
C ASN A 476 11.91 -11.65 -4.18
N PRO A 477 12.79 -10.99 -4.95
CA PRO A 477 12.67 -10.66 -6.38
C PRO A 477 12.89 -11.91 -7.27
N THR A 478 12.98 -11.75 -8.60
CA THR A 478 13.16 -12.85 -9.57
C THR A 478 14.29 -13.81 -9.21
N SER A 479 15.38 -13.33 -8.61
CA SER A 479 16.50 -14.17 -8.16
C SER A 479 16.15 -15.15 -7.04
N GLN A 480 15.05 -14.91 -6.32
CA GLN A 480 14.53 -15.75 -5.23
C GLN A 480 13.34 -16.62 -5.64
N SER A 481 12.88 -16.52 -6.89
CA SER A 481 11.75 -17.29 -7.38
C SER A 481 12.04 -18.80 -7.36
N GLU A 482 11.04 -19.59 -6.97
CA GLU A 482 11.15 -21.04 -6.83
C GLU A 482 11.44 -21.74 -8.17
N CYS A 483 10.90 -21.20 -9.27
CA CYS A 483 11.27 -21.52 -10.64
C CYS A 483 10.85 -20.38 -11.58
N THR A 484 11.43 -20.33 -12.77
CA THR A 484 11.04 -19.36 -13.81
C THR A 484 9.81 -19.83 -14.58
N ALA A 485 9.13 -18.90 -15.26
CA ALA A 485 8.03 -19.24 -16.17
C ALA A 485 8.48 -20.22 -17.27
N GLU A 486 9.65 -20.01 -17.86
CA GLU A 486 10.20 -20.89 -18.91
C GLU A 486 10.40 -22.33 -18.41
N GLN A 487 10.94 -22.47 -17.21
CA GLN A 487 11.11 -23.76 -16.55
C GLN A 487 9.78 -24.43 -16.25
N ALA A 488 8.82 -23.71 -15.67
CA ALA A 488 7.51 -24.25 -15.34
C ALA A 488 6.77 -24.78 -16.58
N TYR A 489 6.73 -24.00 -17.67
CA TYR A 489 6.09 -24.44 -18.91
C TYR A 489 6.87 -25.57 -19.61
N SER A 490 8.21 -25.49 -19.67
CA SER A 490 9.01 -26.51 -20.35
C SER A 490 8.95 -27.86 -19.65
N TRP A 491 9.13 -27.88 -18.32
CA TRP A 491 9.13 -29.12 -17.53
C TRP A 491 7.73 -29.74 -17.38
N SER A 492 6.67 -28.93 -17.51
CA SER A 492 5.28 -29.42 -17.52
C SER A 492 4.73 -29.73 -18.91
N GLN A 493 5.54 -29.60 -19.96
CA GLN A 493 5.11 -29.75 -21.35
C GLN A 493 3.96 -28.79 -21.74
N GLY A 494 3.94 -27.60 -21.15
CA GLY A 494 2.93 -26.57 -21.37
C GLY A 494 1.61 -26.81 -20.64
N HIS A 495 1.55 -27.80 -19.74
CA HIS A 495 0.33 -28.11 -18.97
C HIS A 495 0.16 -27.27 -17.70
N ALA A 496 1.25 -26.75 -17.13
CA ALA A 496 1.19 -25.97 -15.90
C ALA A 496 0.36 -24.70 -16.07
N ILE A 497 -0.47 -24.44 -15.07
CA ILE A 497 -1.05 -23.12 -14.84
C ILE A 497 -0.10 -22.40 -13.91
N PHE A 498 0.64 -21.44 -14.45
CA PHE A 498 1.75 -20.80 -13.76
C PHE A 498 1.44 -19.34 -13.41
N GLY A 499 1.83 -18.95 -12.20
CA GLY A 499 1.88 -17.56 -11.76
C GLY A 499 3.10 -17.31 -10.88
N SER A 500 3.57 -16.07 -10.82
CA SER A 500 4.77 -15.70 -10.07
C SER A 500 4.59 -14.40 -9.28
N GLY A 501 5.44 -14.19 -8.27
CA GLY A 501 5.46 -12.90 -7.54
C GLY A 501 6.14 -11.80 -8.35
N SER A 502 7.24 -12.14 -9.02
CA SER A 502 8.01 -11.24 -9.88
C SER A 502 7.59 -11.38 -11.35
N PRO A 503 7.73 -10.31 -12.16
CA PRO A 503 7.38 -10.38 -13.57
C PRO A 503 8.34 -11.28 -14.35
N PHE A 504 7.81 -11.99 -15.35
CA PHE A 504 8.55 -12.78 -16.33
C PHE A 504 8.06 -12.45 -17.74
N ASP A 505 8.97 -12.53 -18.70
CA ASP A 505 8.64 -12.34 -20.11
C ASP A 505 7.71 -13.45 -20.63
N PRO A 506 6.90 -13.18 -21.68
CA PRO A 506 6.13 -14.20 -22.35
C PRO A 506 6.99 -15.36 -22.87
N VAL A 507 6.54 -16.60 -22.64
CA VAL A 507 7.26 -17.82 -23.01
C VAL A 507 6.63 -18.44 -24.25
N LYS A 508 7.45 -18.69 -25.28
CA LYS A 508 7.03 -19.44 -26.47
C LYS A 508 7.34 -20.93 -26.27
N TYR A 509 6.31 -21.77 -26.26
CA TYR A 509 6.46 -23.22 -26.14
C TYR A 509 5.49 -23.94 -27.09
N ASN A 510 6.01 -24.84 -27.94
CA ASN A 510 5.23 -25.61 -28.94
C ASN A 510 4.19 -24.78 -29.73
N ASN A 511 4.64 -23.68 -30.35
CA ASN A 511 3.82 -22.74 -31.14
C ASN A 511 2.72 -22.01 -30.35
N LYS A 512 2.71 -22.10 -29.01
CA LYS A 512 1.86 -21.30 -28.13
C LYS A 512 2.69 -20.26 -27.39
N VAL A 513 2.08 -19.10 -27.16
CA VAL A 513 2.66 -18.04 -26.33
C VAL A 513 1.93 -18.08 -24.98
N PHE A 514 2.69 -18.29 -23.91
CA PHE A 514 2.22 -18.24 -22.54
C PHE A 514 2.64 -16.91 -21.94
N VAL A 515 1.68 -16.16 -21.40
CA VAL A 515 1.94 -14.93 -20.66
C VAL A 515 1.77 -15.27 -19.18
N PRO A 516 2.86 -15.42 -18.40
CA PRO A 516 2.76 -15.80 -17.00
C PRO A 516 2.09 -14.68 -16.21
N ALA A 517 1.18 -15.05 -15.31
CA ALA A 517 0.50 -14.07 -14.48
C ALA A 517 1.37 -13.65 -13.29
N GLN A 518 1.19 -12.40 -12.86
CA GLN A 518 1.87 -11.88 -11.67
C GLN A 518 0.89 -11.76 -10.50
N ALA A 519 1.16 -12.44 -9.40
CA ALA A 519 0.45 -12.28 -8.13
C ALA A 519 1.00 -11.05 -7.39
N ASN A 520 0.68 -9.86 -7.92
CA ASN A 520 1.11 -8.58 -7.36
C ASN A 520 0.03 -8.02 -6.43
N ASN A 521 0.37 -7.73 -5.18
CA ASN A 521 -0.57 -7.18 -4.20
C ASN A 521 -1.18 -5.83 -4.63
N ALA A 522 -0.58 -5.13 -5.60
CA ALA A 522 -1.13 -3.93 -6.22
C ALA A 522 -2.52 -4.12 -6.85
N TYR A 523 -2.94 -5.37 -7.11
CA TYR A 523 -4.32 -5.66 -7.53
C TYR A 523 -5.35 -5.62 -6.38
N ILE A 524 -4.90 -5.69 -5.12
CA ILE A 524 -5.77 -5.81 -3.94
C ILE A 524 -5.76 -4.52 -3.12
N PHE A 525 -4.61 -4.13 -2.57
CA PHE A 525 -4.58 -3.09 -1.53
C PHE A 525 -5.19 -1.75 -1.97
N PRO A 526 -5.03 -1.26 -3.22
CA PRO A 526 -5.61 0.03 -3.60
C PRO A 526 -7.14 0.00 -3.54
N GLY A 527 -7.75 -1.05 -4.10
CA GLY A 527 -9.21 -1.24 -4.10
C GLY A 527 -9.76 -1.56 -2.71
N LEU A 528 -9.09 -2.42 -1.95
CA LEU A 528 -9.46 -2.75 -0.58
C LEU A 528 -9.44 -1.50 0.30
N GLY A 529 -8.32 -0.75 0.30
CA GLY A 529 -8.21 0.45 1.12
C GLY A 529 -9.14 1.57 0.68
N LEU A 530 -9.41 1.74 -0.63
CA LEU A 530 -10.47 2.64 -1.08
C LEU A 530 -11.82 2.20 -0.50
N GLY A 531 -12.15 0.91 -0.59
CA GLY A 531 -13.40 0.33 -0.09
C GLY A 531 -13.64 0.58 1.40
N VAL A 532 -12.63 0.38 2.25
CA VAL A 532 -12.76 0.72 3.69
C VAL A 532 -12.85 2.21 3.96
N VAL A 533 -12.13 3.05 3.19
CA VAL A 533 -12.19 4.51 3.33
C VAL A 533 -13.57 5.06 2.97
N ILE A 534 -14.15 4.66 1.83
CA ILE A 534 -15.44 5.21 1.36
C ILE A 534 -16.64 4.67 2.15
N SER A 535 -16.56 3.44 2.67
CA SER A 535 -17.60 2.88 3.54
C SER A 535 -17.54 3.42 4.96
N GLY A 536 -16.43 4.07 5.34
CA GLY A 536 -16.18 4.51 6.71
C GLY A 536 -16.05 3.33 7.68
N ALA A 537 -15.56 2.19 7.20
CA ALA A 537 -15.31 1.01 8.01
C ALA A 537 -14.35 1.34 9.16
N ILE A 538 -14.48 0.57 10.25
CA ILE A 538 -13.61 0.71 11.42
C ILE A 538 -12.75 -0.53 11.66
N ARG A 539 -12.97 -1.61 10.91
CA ARG A 539 -12.24 -2.88 10.97
C ARG A 539 -12.13 -3.47 9.56
N VAL A 540 -11.00 -4.12 9.28
CA VAL A 540 -10.87 -5.03 8.14
C VAL A 540 -11.22 -6.42 8.65
N THR A 541 -12.20 -7.06 8.02
CA THR A 541 -12.57 -8.45 8.35
C THR A 541 -12.00 -9.40 7.30
N ASP A 542 -11.85 -10.67 7.66
CA ASP A 542 -11.38 -11.69 6.71
C ASP A 542 -12.37 -11.87 5.54
N GLU A 543 -13.66 -11.59 5.77
CA GLU A 543 -14.69 -11.57 4.71
C GLU A 543 -14.48 -10.43 3.70
N MET A 544 -13.99 -9.25 4.14
CA MET A 544 -13.62 -8.18 3.20
C MET A 544 -12.42 -8.59 2.33
N VAL A 545 -11.45 -9.29 2.92
CA VAL A 545 -10.27 -9.80 2.20
C VAL A 545 -10.68 -10.89 1.20
N LEU A 546 -11.59 -11.79 1.60
CA LEU A 546 -12.19 -12.80 0.72
C LEU A 546 -12.97 -12.15 -0.44
N ALA A 547 -13.83 -11.18 -0.15
CA ALA A 547 -14.59 -10.46 -1.18
C ALA A 547 -13.67 -9.72 -2.17
N ALA A 548 -12.54 -9.17 -1.71
CA ALA A 548 -11.55 -8.56 -2.59
C ALA A 548 -10.90 -9.60 -3.53
N ALA A 549 -10.60 -10.80 -3.02
CA ALA A 549 -10.07 -11.90 -3.83
C ALA A 549 -11.07 -12.38 -4.89
N GLU A 550 -12.34 -12.56 -4.49
CA GLU A 550 -13.43 -12.96 -5.39
C GLU A 550 -13.69 -11.90 -6.47
N GLY A 551 -13.77 -10.63 -6.07
CA GLY A 551 -13.95 -9.50 -7.00
C GLY A 551 -12.82 -9.42 -8.03
N LEU A 552 -11.56 -9.66 -7.63
CA LEU A 552 -10.44 -9.71 -8.57
C LEU A 552 -10.55 -10.92 -9.52
N ALA A 553 -10.94 -12.10 -9.02
CA ALA A 553 -11.09 -13.31 -9.83
C ALA A 553 -12.22 -13.21 -10.87
N GLU A 554 -13.27 -12.45 -10.57
CA GLU A 554 -14.35 -12.13 -11.52
C GLU A 554 -13.84 -11.29 -12.69
N GLN A 555 -12.90 -10.37 -12.44
CA GLN A 555 -12.28 -9.54 -13.46
C GLN A 555 -11.21 -10.28 -14.28
N ALA A 556 -10.86 -11.53 -13.99
CA ALA A 556 -9.88 -12.27 -14.79
C ALA A 556 -10.50 -12.73 -16.13
N TRP A 557 -10.09 -12.11 -17.25
CA TRP A 557 -10.74 -12.26 -18.56
C TRP A 557 -10.40 -13.54 -19.35
N LEU A 558 -9.41 -14.37 -19.01
CA LEU A 558 -9.03 -15.52 -19.86
C LEU A 558 -8.36 -16.68 -19.11
N VAL A 559 -8.60 -17.90 -19.60
CA VAL A 559 -8.06 -19.23 -19.22
C VAL A 559 -6.51 -19.30 -19.14
N ILE A 560 -5.80 -18.27 -19.60
CA ILE A 560 -4.32 -18.23 -19.68
C ILE A 560 -3.69 -17.22 -18.71
N SER A 561 -4.45 -16.22 -18.23
CA SER A 561 -3.95 -15.21 -17.28
C SER A 561 -4.69 -15.31 -15.96
N LEU A 562 -3.95 -15.58 -14.87
CA LEU A 562 -4.50 -15.70 -13.51
C LEU A 562 -4.93 -14.35 -12.90
N ALA A 563 -4.61 -13.22 -13.53
CA ALA A 563 -5.02 -11.88 -13.16
C ALA A 563 -5.40 -11.05 -14.41
N PRO A 564 -6.27 -10.03 -14.29
CA PRO A 564 -6.44 -9.03 -15.34
C PRO A 564 -5.12 -8.30 -15.62
N LYS A 565 -5.04 -7.55 -16.73
CA LYS A 565 -3.93 -6.62 -16.93
C LYS A 565 -4.05 -5.44 -15.97
N ILE A 566 -2.93 -4.77 -15.69
CA ILE A 566 -2.92 -3.57 -14.84
C ILE A 566 -3.53 -2.37 -15.55
N SER A 567 -3.35 -2.26 -16.87
CA SER A 567 -4.05 -1.28 -17.73
C SER A 567 -5.54 -1.55 -17.80
#